data_AF-A0A1Q7HLZ0-F1
#
_entry.id   AF-A0A1Q7HLZ0-F1
#
_cell.length_a   1.000
_cell.length_b   1.000
_cell.length_c   1.000
_cell.angle_alpha   90.00
_cell.angle_beta   90.00
_cell.angle_gamma   90.00
#
_symmetry.space_group_name_H-M   'P 1'
#
loop_
_entity.id
_entity.type
_entity.pdbx_description
1 polymer ?
#
loop_
_entity_poly.entity_id
_entity_poly.type
_entity_poly.pdbx_seq_one_letter_code
_entity_poly.pdbx_strand_id
1 'polypeptide(L)'
;MRERRTTTYDSAYATRVILQLVYLLFGIFEVLLLIRFIMKLGNANSANGVISALYGVTEPLVRPFYGIFPQPGAGAQLEIAALLSLAFLVLVEALIVAVIRALTPRYY
;
A
#
# COMPACT_ATOMS: atom_id res chain seq x y z
N MET A 1 9.65 -40.36 -21.08
CA MET A 1 8.97 -39.75 -19.92
C MET A 1 9.90 -38.77 -19.16
N ARG A 2 10.28 -37.60 -19.72
CA ARG A 2 11.06 -36.55 -19.01
C ARG A 2 10.56 -35.10 -19.21
N GLU A 3 9.50 -34.87 -19.98
CA GLU A 3 9.10 -33.51 -20.39
C GLU A 3 8.17 -32.76 -19.42
N ARG A 4 7.54 -33.42 -18.44
CA ARG A 4 6.54 -32.77 -17.57
C ARG A 4 7.11 -31.97 -16.39
N ARG A 5 8.44 -31.94 -16.20
CA ARG A 5 9.07 -31.30 -15.03
C ARG A 5 9.47 -29.84 -15.24
N THR A 6 9.64 -29.36 -16.46
CA THR A 6 10.15 -27.99 -16.67
C THR A 6 9.05 -26.93 -16.48
N THR A 7 7.83 -27.19 -16.95
CA THR A 7 6.74 -26.20 -16.93
C THR A 7 6.20 -25.85 -15.54
N THR A 8 6.25 -26.78 -14.58
CA THR A 8 5.67 -26.59 -13.23
C THR A 8 6.57 -25.73 -12.32
N TYR A 9 7.89 -25.81 -12.50
CA TYR A 9 8.83 -25.00 -11.72
C TYR A 9 8.77 -23.52 -12.14
N ASP A 10 8.64 -23.27 -13.44
CA ASP A 10 8.56 -21.91 -13.99
C ASP A 10 7.28 -21.19 -13.51
N SER A 11 6.14 -21.87 -13.46
CA SER A 11 4.89 -21.27 -12.97
C SER A 11 4.94 -20.95 -11.48
N ALA A 12 5.48 -21.86 -10.66
CA ALA A 12 5.62 -21.63 -9.22
C ALA A 12 6.60 -20.51 -8.91
N TYR A 13 7.70 -20.40 -9.68
CA TYR A 13 8.64 -19.30 -9.58
C TYR A 13 8.00 -17.97 -9.97
N ALA A 14 7.30 -17.92 -11.11
CA ALA A 14 6.61 -16.73 -11.58
C ALA A 14 5.58 -16.21 -10.55
N THR A 15 4.76 -17.09 -9.96
CA THR A 15 3.80 -16.70 -8.90
C THR A 15 4.50 -16.07 -7.70
N ARG A 16 5.65 -16.61 -7.28
CA ARG A 16 6.42 -16.04 -6.15
C ARG A 16 6.93 -14.64 -6.48
N VAL A 17 7.51 -14.46 -7.66
CA VAL A 17 8.01 -13.15 -8.11
C VAL A 17 6.87 -12.14 -8.17
N ILE A 18 5.72 -12.51 -8.74
CA ILE A 18 4.54 -11.63 -8.82
C ILE A 18 4.08 -11.22 -7.41
N LEU A 19 3.94 -12.17 -6.48
CA LEU A 19 3.57 -11.85 -5.10
C LEU A 19 4.57 -10.90 -4.44
N GLN A 20 5.87 -11.12 -4.64
CA GLN A 20 6.91 -10.24 -4.09
C GLN A 20 6.84 -8.83 -4.66
N LEU A 21 6.53 -8.69 -5.96
CA LEU A 21 6.32 -7.38 -6.58
C LEU A 21 5.07 -6.67 -6.03
N VAL A 22 3.98 -7.39 -5.79
CA VAL A 22 2.77 -6.83 -5.15
C VAL A 22 3.13 -6.30 -3.76
N TYR A 23 3.74 -7.13 -2.91
CA TYR A 23 4.17 -6.71 -1.56
C TYR A 23 5.11 -5.51 -1.56
N LEU A 24 6.05 -5.46 -2.52
CA LEU A 24 6.98 -4.35 -2.62
C LEU A 24 6.26 -3.05 -3.02
N LEU A 25 5.43 -3.09 -4.06
CA LEU A 25 4.75 -1.91 -4.59
C LEU A 25 3.75 -1.33 -3.58
N PHE A 26 2.90 -2.17 -2.99
CA PHE A 26 1.95 -1.74 -1.97
C PHE A 26 2.68 -1.28 -0.71
N GLY A 27 3.66 -2.05 -0.23
CA GLY A 27 4.45 -1.71 0.94
C GLY A 27 5.15 -0.35 0.85
N ILE A 28 5.63 0.06 -0.33
CA ILE A 28 6.20 1.42 -0.53
C ILE A 28 5.15 2.49 -0.24
N PHE A 29 3.95 2.38 -0.83
CA PHE A 29 2.90 3.38 -0.63
C PHE A 29 2.34 3.36 0.80
N GLU A 30 2.19 2.18 1.39
CA GLU A 30 1.77 2.01 2.78
C GLU A 30 2.74 2.68 3.76
N VAL A 31 4.05 2.47 3.58
CA VAL A 31 5.09 3.13 4.39
C VAL A 31 5.05 4.64 4.20
N LEU A 32 4.93 5.14 2.96
CA LEU A 32 4.82 6.58 2.70
C LEU A 32 3.58 7.19 3.39
N LEU A 33 2.43 6.52 3.34
CA LEU A 33 1.20 6.96 4.01
C LEU A 33 1.32 6.91 5.54
N LEU A 34 1.98 5.89 6.09
CA LEU A 34 2.23 5.79 7.52
C LEU A 34 3.17 6.92 7.98
N ILE A 35 4.23 7.20 7.23
CA ILE A 35 5.11 8.34 7.50
C ILE A 35 4.32 9.65 7.41
N ARG A 36 3.50 9.85 6.37
CA ARG A 36 2.63 11.03 6.24
C ARG A 36 1.77 11.21 7.49
N PHE A 37 1.09 10.13 7.91
CA PHE A 37 0.23 10.15 9.07
C PHE A 37 0.98 10.58 10.34
N ILE A 38 2.15 9.99 10.60
CA ILE A 38 2.99 10.36 11.76
C ILE A 38 3.45 11.82 11.67
N MET A 39 3.88 12.28 10.49
CA MET A 39 4.32 13.67 10.30
C MET A 39 3.18 14.68 10.52
N LYS A 40 1.97 14.38 10.03
CA LYS A 40 0.78 15.22 10.26
C LYS A 40 0.35 15.24 11.73
N LEU A 41 0.41 14.09 12.38
CA LEU A 41 0.15 13.97 13.82
C LEU A 41 1.17 14.76 14.64
N GLY A 42 2.44 14.76 14.23
CA GLY A 42 3.50 15.55 14.85
C GLY A 42 3.49 17.04 14.48
N ASN A 43 2.52 17.52 13.70
CA ASN A 43 2.48 18.87 13.14
C ASN A 43 3.81 19.26 12.45
N ALA A 44 4.38 18.33 11.67
CA ALA A 44 5.64 18.53 10.98
C ALA A 44 5.60 19.74 10.04
N ASN A 45 6.70 20.50 10.01
CA ASN A 45 6.80 21.72 9.23
C ASN A 45 6.65 21.43 7.72
N SER A 46 5.52 21.85 7.14
CA SER A 46 5.24 21.68 5.71
C SER A 46 6.13 22.53 4.80
N ALA A 47 6.84 23.54 5.32
CA ALA A 47 7.84 24.29 4.57
C ALA A 47 9.14 23.50 4.35
N ASN A 48 9.33 22.36 5.04
CA ASN A 48 10.46 21.47 4.78
C ASN A 48 10.27 20.77 3.41
N GLY A 49 11.31 20.78 2.58
CA GLY A 49 11.27 20.18 1.23
C GLY A 49 10.93 18.68 1.21
N VAL A 50 11.40 17.91 2.20
CA VAL A 50 11.12 16.48 2.29
C VAL A 50 9.67 16.22 2.70
N ILE A 51 9.16 16.97 3.68
CA ILE A 51 7.78 16.83 4.16
C ILE A 51 6.78 17.27 3.09
N SER A 52 7.03 18.39 2.42
CA SER A 52 6.19 18.85 1.31
C SER A 52 6.19 17.87 0.14
N ALA A 53 7.34 17.30 -0.22
CA ALA A 53 7.42 16.26 -1.25
C ALA A 53 6.64 15.00 -0.85
N LEU A 54 6.80 14.53 0.40
CA LEU A 54 6.05 13.39 0.93
C LEU A 54 4.54 13.63 0.83
N TYR A 55 4.06 14.78 1.31
CA TYR A 55 2.64 15.14 1.24
C TYR A 55 2.17 15.25 -0.20
N GLY A 56 2.96 15.83 -1.10
CA GLY A 56 2.63 15.94 -2.52
C GLY A 56 2.51 14.59 -3.23
N VAL A 57 3.47 13.68 -3.02
CA VAL A 57 3.47 12.34 -3.64
C VAL A 57 2.32 11.48 -3.13
N THR A 58 2.00 11.58 -1.84
CA THR A 58 0.92 10.81 -1.23
C THR A 58 -0.47 11.44 -1.43
N GLU A 59 -0.54 12.69 -1.89
CA GLU A 59 -1.80 13.43 -2.02
C GLU A 59 -2.85 12.73 -2.89
N PRO A 60 -2.53 12.18 -4.07
CA PRO A 60 -3.52 11.50 -4.90
C PRO A 60 -4.12 10.26 -4.23
N LEU A 61 -3.38 9.61 -3.32
CA LEU A 61 -3.84 8.42 -2.60
C LEU A 61 -4.81 8.78 -1.46
N VAL A 62 -4.58 9.94 -0.82
CA VAL A 62 -5.38 10.40 0.33
C VAL A 62 -6.62 11.18 -0.10
N ARG A 63 -6.52 11.95 -1.20
CA ARG A 63 -7.57 12.85 -1.68
C ARG A 63 -8.98 12.23 -1.78
N PRO A 64 -9.16 10.98 -2.26
CA PRO A 64 -10.49 10.37 -2.34
C PRO A 64 -11.19 10.19 -0.98
N PHE A 65 -10.44 10.20 0.12
CA PHE A 65 -10.94 9.99 1.48
C PHE A 65 -11.17 11.30 2.24
N TYR A 66 -10.94 12.45 1.63
CA TYR A 66 -11.26 13.74 2.24
C TYR A 66 -12.76 13.93 2.41
N GLY A 67 -13.16 14.52 3.53
CA GLY A 67 -14.56 14.81 3.84
C GLY A 67 -15.38 13.63 4.33
N ILE A 68 -14.83 12.41 4.41
CA ILE A 68 -15.53 11.24 4.98
C ILE A 68 -15.82 11.45 6.48
N PHE A 69 -14.87 12.04 7.20
CA PHE A 69 -15.02 12.41 8.60
C PHE A 69 -14.74 13.90 8.80
N PRO A 70 -15.36 14.55 9.81
CA PRO A 70 -15.02 15.92 10.19
C PRO A 70 -13.52 16.00 10.52
N GLN A 71 -12.83 16.99 9.96
CA GLN A 71 -11.44 17.24 10.32
C GLN A 71 -11.38 17.95 11.68
N PRO A 72 -10.58 17.47 12.63
CA PRO A 72 -10.35 18.19 13.88
C PRO A 72 -9.71 19.57 13.57
N GLY A 73 -10.05 20.58 14.38
CA GLY A 73 -9.61 21.97 14.21
C GLY A 73 -8.09 22.20 14.30
N ALA A 74 -7.66 23.45 14.43
CA ALA A 74 -6.25 23.84 14.32
C ALA A 74 -5.31 23.15 15.34
N GLY A 75 -4.16 22.63 14.88
CA GLY A 75 -3.14 21.95 15.68
C GLY A 75 -2.56 20.70 15.00
N ALA A 76 -2.03 19.77 15.80
CA ALA A 76 -1.71 18.41 15.36
C ALA A 76 -2.96 17.74 14.77
N GLN A 77 -2.96 17.54 13.46
CA GLN A 77 -4.13 16.99 12.75
C GLN A 77 -3.97 15.48 12.62
N LEU A 78 -4.86 14.75 13.29
CA LEU A 78 -5.08 13.36 12.96
C LEU A 78 -5.75 13.32 11.58
N GLU A 79 -4.94 13.07 10.56
CA GLU A 79 -5.40 13.00 9.18
C GLU A 79 -6.10 11.64 8.95
N ILE A 80 -7.38 11.56 9.35
CA ILE A 80 -8.18 10.35 9.22
C ILE A 80 -8.18 9.84 7.77
N ALA A 81 -8.18 10.74 6.79
CA ALA A 81 -8.09 10.38 5.38
C ALA A 81 -6.82 9.59 5.03
N ALA A 82 -5.68 9.89 5.66
CA ALA A 82 -4.45 9.14 5.45
C ALA A 82 -4.54 7.73 6.04
N LEU A 83 -5.17 7.57 7.20
CA LEU A 83 -5.46 6.25 7.78
C LEU A 83 -6.42 5.44 6.92
N LEU A 84 -7.46 6.07 6.38
CA LEU A 84 -8.41 5.41 5.48
C LEU A 84 -7.73 4.97 4.18
N SER A 85 -6.89 5.82 3.61
CA SER A 85 -6.09 5.49 2.42
C SER A 85 -5.15 4.31 2.70
N LEU A 86 -4.46 4.32 3.85
CA LEU A 86 -3.59 3.21 4.27
C LEU A 86 -4.39 1.91 4.43
N ALA A 87 -5.51 1.95 5.16
CA ALA A 87 -6.37 0.78 5.35
C ALA A 87 -6.92 0.26 4.02
N PHE A 88 -7.32 1.15 3.12
CA PHE A 88 -7.79 0.79 1.79
C PHE A 88 -6.69 0.08 0.97
N LEU A 89 -5.47 0.59 0.96
CA LEU A 89 -4.36 -0.07 0.24
C LEU A 89 -4.07 -1.46 0.79
N VAL A 90 -4.02 -1.64 2.11
CA VAL A 90 -3.82 -2.95 2.74
C VAL A 90 -4.94 -3.93 2.34
N LEU A 91 -6.19 -3.46 2.29
CA LEU A 91 -7.32 -4.30 1.86
C LEU A 91 -7.22 -4.68 0.38
N VAL A 92 -6.82 -3.75 -0.48
CA VAL A 92 -6.61 -4.01 -1.92
C VAL A 92 -5.45 -4.99 -2.12
N GLU A 93 -4.34 -4.80 -1.41
CA GLU A 93 -3.20 -5.72 -1.43
C GLU A 93 -3.64 -7.13 -1.03
N ALA A 94 -4.32 -7.26 0.12
CA ALA A 94 -4.82 -8.53 0.62
C ALA A 94 -5.76 -9.22 -0.38
N LEU A 95 -6.65 -8.45 -1.04
CA LEU A 95 -7.54 -8.95 -2.07
C LEU A 95 -6.76 -9.47 -3.30
N ILE A 96 -5.78 -8.70 -3.80
CA ILE A 96 -4.94 -9.10 -4.94
C ILE A 96 -4.17 -10.38 -4.61
N VAL A 97 -3.55 -10.45 -3.44
CA VAL A 97 -2.84 -11.65 -2.96
C VAL A 97 -3.79 -12.84 -2.86
N ALA A 98 -5.01 -12.65 -2.32
CA ALA A 98 -6.00 -13.71 -2.22
C ALA A 98 -6.41 -14.24 -3.61
N VAL A 99 -6.63 -13.36 -4.58
CA VAL A 99 -6.96 -13.74 -5.96
C VAL A 99 -5.82 -14.52 -6.61
N ILE A 100 -4.56 -14.06 -6.49
CA ILE A 100 -3.40 -14.77 -7.04
C ILE A 100 -3.30 -16.19 -6.46
N ARG A 101 -3.53 -16.35 -5.16
CA ARG A 101 -3.50 -17.64 -4.48
C ARG A 101 -4.68 -18.53 -4.88
N ALA A 102 -5.88 -17.98 -5.06
CA ALA A 102 -7.04 -18.74 -5.50
C ALA A 102 -6.88 -19.25 -6.94
N LEU A 103 -6.27 -18.46 -7.82
CA LEU A 103 -6.01 -18.82 -9.21
C LEU A 103 -4.79 -19.73 -9.41
N THR A 104 -3.93 -19.87 -8.38
CA THR A 104 -2.76 -20.75 -8.41
C THR A 104 -2.95 -21.88 -7.39
N PRO A 105 -3.61 -23.00 -7.76
CA PRO A 105 -3.80 -24.13 -6.87
C PRO A 105 -2.44 -24.62 -6.35
N ARG A 106 -2.25 -24.52 -5.04
CA ARG A 106 -1.15 -25.22 -4.36
C ARG A 106 -1.51 -26.69 -4.34
N TYR A 107 -0.94 -27.47 -5.25
CA TYR A 107 -0.81 -28.90 -5.02
C TYR A 107 0.16 -29.06 -3.85
N TYR A 108 -0.40 -29.37 -2.67
CA TYR A 108 0.35 -29.74 -1.47
C TYR A 108 1.28 -30.91 -1.75
#